data_AF-A0A3E3E9Z4-F1
#
_entry.id   AF-A0A3E3E9Z4-F1
#
_cell.length_a   1.000
_cell.length_b   1.000
_cell.length_c   1.000
_cell.angle_alpha   90.00
_cell.angle_beta   90.00
_cell.angle_gamma   90.00
#
_symmetry.space_group_name_H-M   'P 1'
#
loop_
_entity.id
_entity.type
_entity.pdbx_description
1 polymer ?
#
loop_
_entity_poly.entity_id
_entity_poly.type
_entity_poly.pdbx_seq_one_letter_code
_entity_poly.pdbx_strand_id
1 'polypeptide(L)'
;MVSELEILQRFYQIYLEQESDFFSFQGNFYYLCKVNNFTSDYPYYVNALGLNGFMVVNNCFNRPISMDYILYTYQIEDYHFEMFLQYSLRPLDIQVEVLKIKESWCAILDEAKCKIGNYASRISHFEHFVVLSYYYQGLGEAAISVLNEIKETKLVAGIEHFNMIDNYEMLCCPANLVIASRVKDLASSYKNNLISVEQLEQYIQISALTVDEIIYLYSRLLFPSEFMQLAINDDCNDAQIKKTLLNMYQNIDNQKASLVIAWQMLNKYTRLPKIAWL
;
A
#
# COMPACT_ATOMS: atom_id res chain seq x y z
N MET A 1 25.10 7.75 -1.87
CA MET A 1 24.19 6.64 -2.26
C MET A 1 24.88 5.95 -3.44
N VAL A 2 25.03 4.62 -3.40
CA VAL A 2 25.67 3.87 -4.51
C VAL A 2 24.62 3.70 -5.61
N SER A 3 24.99 3.91 -6.88
CA SER A 3 24.05 3.76 -7.99
C SER A 3 23.70 2.29 -8.21
N GLU A 4 22.45 2.01 -8.60
CA GLU A 4 21.98 0.65 -8.89
C GLU A 4 22.72 0.05 -10.09
N LEU A 5 23.05 0.89 -11.09
CA LEU A 5 23.89 0.50 -12.22
C LEU A 5 25.28 0.05 -11.76
N GLU A 6 25.89 0.76 -10.81
CA GLU A 6 27.19 0.37 -10.26
C GLU A 6 27.11 -0.97 -9.54
N ILE A 7 26.02 -1.24 -8.82
CA ILE A 7 25.81 -2.53 -8.14
C ILE A 7 25.70 -3.65 -9.18
N LEU A 8 24.85 -3.50 -10.18
CA LEU A 8 24.65 -4.49 -11.25
C LEU A 8 25.94 -4.77 -12.02
N GLN A 9 26.68 -3.74 -12.42
CA GLN A 9 27.91 -3.88 -13.17
C GLN A 9 29.00 -4.56 -12.33
N ARG A 10 29.21 -4.09 -11.10
CA ARG A 10 30.33 -4.55 -10.24
C ARG A 10 30.11 -5.95 -9.67
N PHE A 11 28.87 -6.26 -9.27
CA PHE A 11 28.56 -7.49 -8.53
C PHE A 11 27.92 -8.57 -9.40
N TYR A 12 27.21 -8.20 -10.47
CA TYR A 12 26.46 -9.15 -11.30
C TYR A 12 26.93 -9.21 -12.76
N GLN A 13 27.85 -8.32 -13.18
CA GLN A 13 28.29 -8.17 -14.57
C GLN A 13 27.14 -7.89 -15.55
N ILE A 14 26.10 -7.22 -15.07
CA ILE A 14 24.93 -6.79 -15.85
C ILE A 14 25.13 -5.31 -16.19
N TYR A 15 25.03 -4.97 -17.47
CA TYR A 15 25.21 -3.61 -17.98
C TYR A 15 23.88 -3.12 -18.55
N LEU A 16 23.30 -2.12 -17.89
CA LEU A 16 22.09 -1.43 -18.32
C LEU A 16 22.42 0.01 -18.70
N GLU A 17 21.63 0.59 -19.61
CA GLU A 17 21.78 1.98 -20.05
C GLU A 17 21.17 2.98 -19.06
N GLN A 18 20.13 2.56 -18.33
CA GLN A 18 19.37 3.40 -17.40
C GLN A 18 19.02 2.60 -16.13
N GLU A 19 18.89 3.31 -15.01
CA GLU A 19 18.40 2.73 -13.75
C GLU A 19 16.95 2.29 -13.91
N SER A 20 16.65 1.09 -13.43
CA SER A 20 15.32 0.51 -13.40
C SER A 20 15.31 -0.64 -12.42
N ASP A 21 14.36 -0.65 -11.48
CA ASP A 21 14.21 -1.75 -10.52
C ASP A 21 13.88 -3.06 -11.25
N PHE A 22 12.96 -3.00 -12.22
CA PHE A 22 12.57 -4.13 -13.08
C PHE A 22 13.23 -4.00 -14.46
N PHE A 23 13.86 -5.06 -14.96
CA PHE A 23 14.50 -5.04 -16.28
C PHE A 23 14.62 -6.43 -16.90
N SER A 24 14.83 -6.46 -18.21
CA SER A 24 15.16 -7.70 -18.93
C SER A 24 16.62 -7.68 -19.36
N PHE A 25 17.30 -8.81 -19.17
CA PHE A 25 18.69 -8.97 -19.58
C PHE A 25 18.93 -10.40 -20.06
N GLN A 26 19.47 -10.55 -21.28
CA GLN A 26 19.74 -11.85 -21.91
C GLN A 26 18.52 -12.81 -21.91
N GLY A 27 17.31 -12.27 -22.08
CA GLY A 27 16.08 -13.07 -22.17
C GLY A 27 15.46 -13.46 -20.82
N ASN A 28 16.04 -13.04 -19.69
CA ASN A 28 15.47 -13.25 -18.36
C ASN A 28 14.97 -11.93 -17.75
N PHE A 29 13.95 -12.02 -16.90
CA PHE A 29 13.47 -10.90 -16.11
C PHE A 29 14.20 -10.85 -14.77
N TYR A 30 14.54 -9.62 -14.37
CA TYR A 30 15.24 -9.33 -13.14
C TYR A 30 14.57 -8.20 -12.37
N TYR A 31 14.75 -8.25 -11.06
CA TYR A 31 14.31 -7.21 -10.14
C TYR A 31 15.38 -6.95 -9.10
N LEU A 32 15.87 -5.71 -9.04
CA LEU A 32 16.83 -5.27 -8.03
C LEU A 32 16.09 -4.45 -6.98
N CYS A 33 16.24 -4.81 -5.70
CA CYS A 33 15.64 -4.01 -4.64
C CYS A 33 16.51 -3.97 -3.38
N LYS A 34 16.25 -2.96 -2.55
CA LYS A 34 16.86 -2.83 -1.25
C LYS A 34 16.23 -3.80 -0.26
N VAL A 35 17.06 -4.41 0.59
CA VAL A 35 16.60 -5.29 1.67
C VAL A 35 15.66 -4.54 2.61
N ASN A 36 14.51 -5.14 2.89
CA ASN A 36 13.49 -4.67 3.83
C ASN A 36 13.28 -5.68 4.98
N ASN A 37 12.39 -5.35 5.91
CA ASN A 37 12.09 -6.19 7.07
C ASN A 37 11.30 -7.48 6.74
N PHE A 38 10.88 -7.68 5.50
CA PHE A 38 10.18 -8.89 5.03
C PHE A 38 11.08 -9.81 4.21
N THR A 39 12.25 -9.33 3.78
CA THR A 39 13.13 -10.02 2.83
C THR A 39 13.50 -11.44 3.26
N SER A 40 13.69 -11.67 4.56
CA SER A 40 13.97 -13.01 5.12
C SER A 40 12.79 -13.97 5.08
N ASP A 41 11.56 -13.44 5.14
CA ASP A 41 10.32 -14.23 5.21
C ASP A 41 9.74 -14.52 3.83
N TYR A 42 10.20 -13.80 2.80
CA TYR A 42 9.70 -13.88 1.44
C TYR A 42 9.65 -15.32 0.86
N PRO A 43 10.70 -16.16 0.96
CA PRO A 43 10.64 -17.51 0.40
C PRO A 43 9.54 -18.37 1.05
N TYR A 44 9.28 -18.18 2.35
CA TYR A 44 8.22 -18.89 3.06
C TYR A 44 6.84 -18.42 2.61
N TYR A 45 6.67 -17.11 2.43
CA TYR A 45 5.42 -16.51 1.96
C TYR A 45 5.01 -17.02 0.58
N VAL A 46 5.92 -16.93 -0.39
CA VAL A 46 5.66 -17.34 -1.77
C VAL A 46 5.41 -18.84 -1.88
N ASN A 47 6.20 -19.66 -1.18
CA ASN A 47 5.98 -21.10 -1.14
C ASN A 47 4.60 -21.43 -0.54
N ALA A 48 4.13 -20.68 0.45
CA ALA A 48 2.80 -20.87 1.03
C ALA A 48 1.67 -20.51 0.03
N LEU A 49 1.93 -19.60 -0.90
CA LEU A 49 1.04 -19.30 -2.03
C LEU A 49 1.08 -20.38 -3.13
N GLY A 50 2.02 -21.32 -3.07
CA GLY A 50 2.22 -22.35 -4.09
C GLY A 50 2.92 -21.84 -5.36
N LEU A 51 3.68 -20.74 -5.23
CA LEU A 51 4.40 -20.08 -6.33
C LEU A 51 5.91 -20.30 -6.21
N ASN A 52 6.65 -20.08 -7.30
CA ASN A 52 8.11 -19.98 -7.25
C ASN A 52 8.57 -18.56 -6.88
N GLY A 53 7.84 -17.55 -7.34
CA GLY A 53 8.10 -16.14 -7.07
C GLY A 53 9.46 -15.65 -7.56
N PHE A 54 9.98 -14.65 -6.86
CA PHE A 54 11.26 -14.03 -7.16
C PHE A 54 12.39 -14.85 -6.53
N MET A 55 13.26 -15.40 -7.37
CA MET A 55 14.39 -16.23 -6.95
C MET A 55 15.67 -15.40 -6.82
N VAL A 56 16.38 -15.55 -5.71
CA VAL A 56 17.62 -14.80 -5.45
C VAL A 56 18.71 -15.18 -6.45
N VAL A 57 19.33 -14.17 -7.04
CA VAL A 57 20.54 -14.29 -7.87
C VAL A 57 21.74 -13.93 -7.00
N ASN A 58 22.66 -14.87 -6.83
CA ASN A 58 23.91 -14.60 -6.12
C ASN A 58 24.85 -13.75 -6.98
N ASN A 59 25.57 -12.83 -6.34
CA ASN A 59 26.61 -12.04 -7.00
C ASN A 59 27.84 -12.88 -7.38
N CYS A 60 28.81 -12.26 -8.05
CA CYS A 60 30.07 -12.89 -8.47
C CYS A 60 30.93 -13.42 -7.31
N PHE A 61 30.60 -13.09 -6.05
CA PHE A 61 31.20 -13.63 -4.83
C PHE A 61 30.36 -14.73 -4.17
N ASN A 62 29.33 -15.23 -4.85
CA ASN A 62 28.36 -16.20 -4.36
C ASN A 62 27.62 -15.73 -3.08
N ARG A 63 27.29 -14.44 -3.00
CA ARG A 63 26.51 -13.85 -1.90
C ARG A 63 25.18 -13.29 -2.42
N PRO A 64 24.10 -13.39 -1.64
CA PRO A 64 22.78 -12.92 -2.05
C PRO A 64 22.64 -11.39 -2.01
N ILE A 65 23.38 -10.72 -1.11
CA ILE A 65 23.27 -9.28 -0.86
C ILE A 65 24.52 -8.55 -1.38
N SER A 66 24.28 -7.44 -2.07
CA SER A 66 25.29 -6.52 -2.60
C SER A 66 24.94 -5.09 -2.21
N MET A 67 25.70 -4.46 -1.31
CA MET A 67 25.46 -3.07 -0.85
C MET A 67 24.04 -2.82 -0.30
N ASP A 68 23.50 -3.76 0.48
CA ASP A 68 22.12 -3.76 0.99
C ASP A 68 21.02 -3.97 -0.07
N TYR A 69 21.38 -4.38 -1.29
CA TYR A 69 20.45 -4.78 -2.34
C TYR A 69 20.51 -6.29 -2.59
N ILE A 70 19.40 -6.85 -3.07
CA ILE A 70 19.29 -8.21 -3.57
C ILE A 70 18.80 -8.15 -5.02
N LEU A 71 19.48 -8.91 -5.88
CA LEU A 71 19.01 -9.16 -7.23
C LEU A 71 18.16 -10.42 -7.24
N TYR A 72 17.00 -10.33 -7.84
CA TYR A 72 16.10 -11.45 -8.10
C TYR A 72 15.98 -11.70 -9.59
N THR A 73 15.68 -12.94 -9.96
CA THR A 73 15.13 -13.32 -11.26
C THR A 73 13.75 -13.93 -11.05
N TYR A 74 12.84 -13.75 -12.00
CA TYR A 74 11.47 -14.25 -11.89
C TYR A 74 10.89 -14.60 -13.26
N GLN A 75 9.78 -15.32 -13.22
CA GLN A 75 8.92 -15.57 -14.37
C GLN A 75 7.49 -15.22 -13.95
N ILE A 76 6.67 -14.74 -14.89
CA ILE A 76 5.26 -14.50 -14.60
C ILE A 76 4.57 -15.87 -14.51
N GLU A 77 4.02 -16.18 -13.34
CA GLU A 77 3.28 -17.41 -13.08
C GLU A 77 1.78 -17.12 -13.02
N ASP A 78 0.97 -18.14 -13.33
CA ASP A 78 -0.47 -18.08 -13.05
C ASP A 78 -0.69 -18.03 -11.54
N TYR A 79 -1.51 -17.09 -11.08
CA TYR A 79 -1.81 -16.88 -9.67
C TYR A 79 -3.30 -16.62 -9.43
N HIS A 80 -3.72 -16.74 -8.17
CA HIS A 80 -5.07 -16.42 -7.74
C HIS A 80 -5.02 -15.27 -6.73
N PHE A 81 -5.62 -14.13 -7.08
CA PHE A 81 -5.65 -12.92 -6.26
C PHE A 81 -6.20 -13.18 -4.84
N GLU A 82 -7.21 -14.03 -4.72
CA GLU A 82 -7.84 -14.37 -3.44
C GLU A 82 -6.85 -14.98 -2.45
N MET A 83 -5.84 -15.70 -2.93
CA MET A 83 -4.81 -16.29 -2.07
C MET A 83 -4.01 -15.20 -1.36
N PHE A 84 -3.64 -14.12 -2.05
CA PHE A 84 -2.91 -13.00 -1.44
C PHE A 84 -3.73 -12.36 -0.33
N LEU A 85 -5.01 -12.06 -0.58
CA LEU A 85 -5.91 -11.52 0.45
C LEU A 85 -6.07 -12.45 1.65
N GLN A 86 -6.26 -13.75 1.41
CA GLN A 86 -6.39 -14.73 2.49
C GLN A 86 -5.12 -14.80 3.35
N TYR A 87 -3.95 -14.73 2.72
CA TYR A 87 -2.66 -14.75 3.44
C TYR A 87 -2.38 -13.45 4.19
N SER A 88 -2.71 -12.29 3.62
CA SER A 88 -2.60 -11.00 4.32
C SER A 88 -3.42 -10.98 5.60
N LEU A 89 -4.60 -11.61 5.60
CA LEU A 89 -5.52 -11.73 6.75
C LEU A 89 -5.11 -12.78 7.78
N ARG A 90 -4.07 -13.60 7.54
CA ARG A 90 -3.61 -14.57 8.53
C ARG A 90 -2.90 -13.86 9.68
N PRO A 91 -3.28 -14.14 10.94
CA PRO A 91 -2.62 -13.54 12.08
C PRO A 91 -1.19 -14.07 12.21
N LEU A 92 -0.25 -13.17 12.46
CA LEU A 92 1.13 -13.49 12.85
C LEU A 92 1.26 -13.39 14.37
N ASP A 93 2.25 -14.10 14.95
CA ASP A 93 2.60 -14.00 16.38
C ASP A 93 3.43 -12.73 16.67
N ILE A 94 2.99 -11.62 16.10
CA ILE A 94 3.57 -10.28 16.21
C ILE A 94 2.41 -9.30 16.33
N GLN A 95 2.64 -8.18 17.00
CA GLN A 95 1.64 -7.14 17.17
C GLN A 95 2.15 -5.79 16.66
N VAL A 96 1.23 -4.99 16.14
CA VAL A 96 1.50 -3.61 15.69
C VAL A 96 0.97 -2.63 16.72
N GLU A 97 1.78 -1.66 17.11
CA GLU A 97 1.37 -0.62 18.06
C GLU A 97 0.45 0.40 17.40
N VAL A 98 -0.74 0.57 17.96
CA VAL A 98 -1.75 1.51 17.46
C VAL A 98 -1.24 2.96 17.52
N LEU A 99 -0.45 3.29 18.54
CA LEU A 99 0.15 4.61 18.69
C LEU A 99 1.07 4.97 17.50
N LYS A 100 1.92 4.03 17.04
CA LYS A 100 2.80 4.25 15.90
C LYS A 100 2.02 4.49 14.60
N ILE A 101 0.88 3.80 14.44
CA ILE A 101 -0.01 4.03 13.30
C ILE A 101 -0.58 5.45 13.35
N LYS A 102 -1.09 5.88 14.52
CA LYS A 102 -1.63 7.22 14.73
C LYS A 102 -0.59 8.31 14.45
N GLU A 103 0.60 8.18 15.01
CA GLU A 103 1.71 9.10 14.80
C GLU A 103 2.10 9.21 13.32
N SER A 104 2.20 8.06 12.63
CA SER A 104 2.50 8.02 11.20
C SER A 104 1.44 8.73 10.36
N TRP A 105 0.15 8.50 10.64
CA TRP A 105 -0.94 9.13 9.89
C TRP A 105 -1.03 10.63 10.13
N CYS A 106 -0.84 11.07 11.38
CA CYS A 106 -0.74 12.51 11.70
C CYS A 106 0.41 13.16 10.93
N ALA A 107 1.60 12.53 10.95
CA ALA A 107 2.76 13.07 10.24
C ALA A 107 2.52 13.20 8.72
N ILE A 108 1.91 12.18 8.10
CA ILE A 108 1.52 12.22 6.68
C ILE A 108 0.55 13.37 6.40
N LEU A 109 -0.48 13.55 7.23
CA LEU A 109 -1.45 14.64 7.04
C LEU A 109 -0.81 16.02 7.21
N ASP A 110 0.03 16.20 8.22
CA ASP A 110 0.71 17.47 8.48
C ASP A 110 1.68 17.84 7.36
N GLU A 111 2.44 16.87 6.86
CA GLU A 111 3.33 17.06 5.72
C GLU A 111 2.56 17.43 4.45
N ALA A 112 1.48 16.69 4.13
CA ALA A 112 0.63 17.00 2.99
C ALA A 112 0.00 18.39 3.12
N LYS A 113 -0.52 18.76 4.30
CA LYS A 113 -1.06 20.10 4.58
C LYS A 113 -0.03 21.19 4.32
N CYS A 114 1.21 21.02 4.76
CA CYS A 114 2.29 21.97 4.53
C CYS A 114 2.58 22.14 3.02
N LYS A 115 2.71 21.03 2.29
CA LYS A 115 2.95 21.02 0.83
C LYS A 115 1.81 21.69 0.05
N ILE A 116 0.57 21.38 0.41
CA ILE A 116 -0.63 21.96 -0.20
C ILE A 116 -0.72 23.46 0.09
N GLY A 117 -0.46 23.90 1.32
CA GLY A 117 -0.45 25.32 1.68
C GLY A 117 0.56 26.12 0.85
N ASN A 118 1.78 25.58 0.69
CA ASN A 118 2.79 26.16 -0.18
C ASN A 118 2.34 26.22 -1.64
N TYR A 119 1.65 25.19 -2.15
CA TYR A 119 1.14 25.15 -3.51
C TYR A 119 -0.01 26.16 -3.73
N ALA A 120 -0.99 26.21 -2.83
CA ALA A 120 -2.16 27.09 -2.92
C ALA A 120 -1.79 28.59 -2.87
N SER A 121 -0.64 28.93 -2.27
CA SER A 121 -0.10 30.29 -2.25
C SER A 121 0.41 30.79 -3.62
N ARG A 122 0.47 29.92 -4.64
CA ARG A 122 0.95 30.26 -6.00
C ARG A 122 -0.14 30.95 -6.83
N ILE A 123 0.29 31.91 -7.65
CA ILE A 123 -0.60 32.74 -8.52
C ILE A 123 -1.34 31.89 -9.56
N SER A 124 -0.71 30.84 -10.09
CA SER A 124 -1.36 29.85 -10.96
C SER A 124 -1.33 28.48 -10.29
N HIS A 125 -2.46 28.05 -9.76
CA HIS A 125 -2.61 26.73 -9.16
C HIS A 125 -3.74 25.97 -9.85
N PHE A 126 -3.60 24.65 -9.89
CA PHE A 126 -4.61 23.76 -10.44
C PHE A 126 -5.78 23.65 -9.46
N GLU A 127 -6.91 24.29 -9.77
CA GLU A 127 -8.05 24.44 -8.85
C GLU A 127 -8.57 23.09 -8.30
N HIS A 128 -8.63 22.06 -9.15
CA HIS A 128 -9.09 20.73 -8.73
C HIS A 128 -8.21 20.13 -7.62
N PHE A 129 -6.90 20.42 -7.61
CA PHE A 129 -6.01 19.98 -6.54
C PHE A 129 -6.38 20.61 -5.20
N VAL A 130 -6.76 21.89 -5.20
CA VAL A 130 -7.22 22.58 -3.98
C VAL A 130 -8.54 21.98 -3.50
N VAL A 131 -9.49 21.72 -4.39
CA VAL A 131 -10.77 21.09 -4.00
C VAL A 131 -10.56 19.68 -3.43
N LEU A 132 -9.73 18.87 -4.11
CA LEU A 132 -9.35 17.53 -3.64
C LEU A 132 -8.68 17.60 -2.27
N SER A 133 -7.84 18.62 -2.02
CA SER A 133 -7.18 18.76 -0.73
C SER A 133 -8.15 18.92 0.43
N TYR A 134 -9.21 19.73 0.27
CA TYR A 134 -10.22 19.88 1.33
C TYR A 134 -10.96 18.56 1.59
N TYR A 135 -11.37 17.87 0.52
CA TYR A 135 -12.07 16.59 0.63
C TYR A 135 -11.20 15.52 1.33
N TYR A 136 -9.96 15.33 0.86
CA TYR A 136 -9.08 14.29 1.39
C TYR A 136 -8.48 14.65 2.75
N GLN A 137 -8.24 15.93 3.07
CA GLN A 137 -7.89 16.30 4.44
C GLN A 137 -9.03 16.00 5.41
N GLY A 138 -10.29 16.30 5.02
CA GLY A 138 -11.47 15.95 5.82
C GLY A 138 -11.60 14.43 6.02
N LEU A 139 -11.37 13.62 4.98
CA LEU A 139 -11.32 12.16 5.09
C LEU A 139 -10.19 11.69 6.03
N GLY A 140 -9.00 12.27 5.92
CA GLY A 140 -7.85 11.95 6.77
C GLY A 140 -8.11 12.23 8.25
N GLU A 141 -8.68 13.40 8.56
CA GLU A 141 -9.05 13.77 9.94
C GLU A 141 -10.15 12.86 10.50
N ALA A 142 -11.16 12.52 9.68
CA ALA A 142 -12.20 11.57 10.07
C ALA A 142 -11.62 10.17 10.32
N ALA A 143 -10.67 9.73 9.48
CA ALA A 143 -9.96 8.46 9.66
C ALA A 143 -9.21 8.41 10.99
N ILE A 144 -8.50 9.48 11.37
CA ILE A 144 -7.82 9.58 12.67
C ILE A 144 -8.83 9.59 13.83
N SER A 145 -9.95 10.29 13.68
CA SER A 145 -11.02 10.29 14.68
C SER A 145 -11.55 8.88 14.95
N VAL A 146 -11.85 8.12 13.88
CA VAL A 146 -12.26 6.71 13.97
C VAL A 146 -11.15 5.85 14.57
N LEU A 147 -9.90 6.04 14.14
CA LEU A 147 -8.73 5.33 14.67
C LEU A 147 -8.55 5.55 16.19
N ASN A 148 -9.01 6.67 16.72
CA ASN A 148 -9.00 6.96 18.15
C ASN A 148 -10.08 6.21 18.96
N GLU A 149 -11.05 5.58 18.30
CA GLU A 149 -12.03 4.71 18.97
C GLU A 149 -11.48 3.31 19.31
N ILE A 150 -10.35 2.92 18.71
CA ILE A 150 -9.64 1.69 19.06
C ILE A 150 -9.20 1.75 20.51
N LYS A 151 -9.59 0.74 21.29
CA LYS A 151 -9.32 0.67 22.74
C LYS A 151 -8.01 -0.04 23.03
N GLU A 152 -7.67 -1.02 22.20
CA GLU A 152 -6.43 -1.76 22.33
C GLU A 152 -5.21 -0.88 22.00
N THR A 153 -4.11 -1.13 22.69
CA THR A 153 -2.83 -0.47 22.41
C THR A 153 -2.10 -1.09 21.22
N LYS A 154 -2.51 -2.32 20.85
CA LYS A 154 -1.84 -3.15 19.87
C LYS A 154 -2.87 -3.90 19.03
N LEU A 155 -2.60 -4.09 17.75
CA LEU A 155 -3.42 -4.90 16.84
C LEU A 155 -2.63 -6.13 16.39
N VAL A 156 -3.35 -7.16 15.96
CA VAL A 156 -2.75 -8.36 15.38
C VAL A 156 -2.05 -8.02 14.07
N ALA A 157 -0.82 -8.49 13.91
CA ALA A 157 -0.06 -8.29 12.69
C ALA A 157 -0.45 -9.30 11.61
N GLY A 158 -0.17 -8.94 10.37
CA GLY A 158 -0.27 -9.76 9.18
C GLY A 158 0.73 -9.29 8.13
N ILE A 159 0.57 -9.83 6.93
CA ILE A 159 1.36 -9.42 5.77
C ILE A 159 0.56 -8.34 5.04
N GLU A 160 1.22 -7.24 4.71
CA GLU A 160 0.64 -6.15 3.91
C GLU A 160 1.47 -5.93 2.66
N HIS A 161 0.81 -5.46 1.59
CA HIS A 161 1.46 -4.89 0.43
C HIS A 161 1.55 -3.37 0.57
N PHE A 162 2.63 -2.73 0.12
CA PHE A 162 2.69 -1.27 0.00
C PHE A 162 1.63 -0.80 -0.98
N ASN A 163 1.57 -1.43 -2.15
CA ASN A 163 0.61 -1.21 -3.23
C ASN A 163 -0.14 -2.50 -3.55
N MET A 164 -1.47 -2.49 -3.37
CA MET A 164 -2.34 -3.62 -3.72
C MET A 164 -2.90 -3.45 -5.14
N ILE A 165 -2.20 -4.03 -6.11
CA ILE A 165 -2.55 -4.01 -7.54
C ILE A 165 -2.61 -5.46 -8.00
N ASP A 166 -3.67 -5.85 -8.70
CA ASP A 166 -3.83 -7.20 -9.25
C ASP A 166 -2.91 -7.41 -10.47
N ASN A 167 -1.63 -7.62 -10.18
CA ASN A 167 -0.57 -7.94 -11.13
C ASN A 167 0.48 -8.79 -10.39
N TYR A 168 0.93 -9.89 -11.00
CA TYR A 168 1.98 -10.76 -10.48
C TYR A 168 3.22 -10.01 -9.99
N GLU A 169 3.77 -9.10 -10.80
CA GLU A 169 4.99 -8.35 -10.47
C GLU A 169 4.81 -7.48 -9.24
N MET A 170 3.60 -6.97 -9.00
CA MET A 170 3.31 -6.17 -7.81
C MET A 170 3.02 -7.06 -6.60
N LEU A 171 2.14 -8.05 -6.73
CA LEU A 171 1.75 -8.92 -5.61
C LEU A 171 2.89 -9.82 -5.12
N CYS A 172 3.72 -10.31 -6.03
CA CYS A 172 4.85 -11.16 -5.68
C CYS A 172 6.14 -10.38 -5.43
N CYS A 173 6.17 -9.05 -5.57
CA CYS A 173 7.41 -8.28 -5.36
C CYS A 173 7.86 -8.30 -3.89
N PRO A 174 9.08 -8.76 -3.57
CA PRO A 174 9.60 -8.78 -2.20
C PRO A 174 9.62 -7.41 -1.53
N ALA A 175 9.95 -6.35 -2.28
CA ALA A 175 10.01 -5.00 -1.74
C ALA A 175 8.62 -4.41 -1.49
N ASN A 176 7.59 -4.96 -2.15
CA ASN A 176 6.20 -4.56 -1.95
C ASN A 176 5.61 -5.12 -0.65
N LEU A 177 6.27 -6.08 0.01
CA LEU A 177 5.73 -6.79 1.17
C LEU A 177 6.33 -6.27 2.48
N VAL A 178 5.50 -6.18 3.52
CA VAL A 178 5.89 -5.75 4.87
C VAL A 178 5.06 -6.47 5.94
N ILE A 179 5.66 -6.71 7.11
CA ILE A 179 4.92 -7.12 8.29
C ILE A 179 4.29 -5.89 8.95
N ALA A 180 2.97 -5.82 8.93
CA ALA A 180 2.20 -4.72 9.49
C ALA A 180 0.82 -5.23 9.93
N SER A 181 -0.28 -4.48 9.75
CA SER A 181 -1.60 -4.94 10.16
C SER A 181 -2.30 -5.78 9.10
N ARG A 182 -2.94 -6.87 9.51
CA ARG A 182 -3.55 -7.82 8.57
C ARG A 182 -4.74 -7.30 7.73
N VAL A 183 -5.21 -6.06 7.92
CA VAL A 183 -6.43 -5.54 7.27
C VAL A 183 -6.19 -4.51 6.15
N LYS A 184 -4.96 -4.01 5.96
CA LYS A 184 -4.69 -2.97 4.95
C LYS A 184 -5.00 -3.45 3.53
N ASP A 185 -4.54 -4.65 3.16
CA ASP A 185 -4.76 -5.18 1.81
C ASP A 185 -6.23 -5.41 1.51
N LEU A 186 -7.01 -5.80 2.53
CA LEU A 186 -8.46 -5.91 2.42
C LEU A 186 -9.11 -4.54 2.14
N ALA A 187 -8.69 -3.50 2.86
CA ALA A 187 -9.17 -2.13 2.64
C ALA A 187 -8.80 -1.63 1.23
N SER A 188 -7.53 -1.80 0.83
CA SER A 188 -7.02 -1.39 -0.48
C SER A 188 -7.74 -2.11 -1.62
N SER A 189 -7.97 -3.42 -1.48
CA SER A 189 -8.68 -4.22 -2.47
C SER A 189 -10.10 -3.72 -2.70
N TYR A 190 -10.81 -3.35 -1.63
CA TYR A 190 -12.15 -2.78 -1.76
C TYR A 190 -12.11 -1.38 -2.40
N LYS A 191 -11.21 -0.50 -1.96
CA LYS A 191 -11.05 0.86 -2.54
C LYS A 191 -10.72 0.84 -4.03
N ASN A 192 -9.95 -0.16 -4.46
CA ASN A 192 -9.52 -0.34 -5.84
C ASN A 192 -10.52 -1.14 -6.69
N ASN A 193 -11.70 -1.45 -6.16
CA ASN A 193 -12.74 -2.28 -6.81
C ASN A 193 -12.24 -3.68 -7.23
N LEU A 194 -11.25 -4.23 -6.53
CA LEU A 194 -10.77 -5.61 -6.75
C LEU A 194 -11.70 -6.62 -6.07
N ILE A 195 -12.45 -6.19 -5.06
CA ILE A 195 -13.46 -7.00 -4.38
C ILE A 195 -14.76 -6.21 -4.20
N SER A 196 -15.88 -6.91 -4.20
CA SER A 196 -17.21 -6.35 -3.89
C SER A 196 -17.42 -6.17 -2.38
N VAL A 197 -18.52 -5.52 -1.99
CA VAL A 197 -18.90 -5.40 -0.56
C VAL A 197 -19.26 -6.75 0.04
N GLU A 198 -19.86 -7.66 -0.74
CA GLU A 198 -20.19 -9.02 -0.30
C GLU A 198 -18.92 -9.82 -0.04
N GLN A 199 -17.90 -9.70 -0.91
CA GLN A 199 -16.60 -10.33 -0.71
C GLN A 199 -15.88 -9.73 0.51
N LEU A 200 -15.92 -8.40 0.68
CA LEU A 200 -15.40 -7.73 1.88
C LEU A 200 -16.03 -8.32 3.16
N GLU A 201 -17.36 -8.46 3.19
CA GLU A 201 -18.09 -9.05 4.31
C GLU A 201 -17.69 -10.52 4.57
N GLN A 202 -17.53 -11.32 3.51
CA GLN A 202 -17.07 -12.70 3.61
C GLN A 202 -15.66 -12.80 4.21
N TYR A 203 -14.71 -11.96 3.77
CA TYR A 203 -13.35 -11.97 4.31
C TYR A 203 -13.32 -11.60 5.80
N ILE A 204 -14.13 -10.64 6.23
CA ILE A 204 -14.27 -10.26 7.65
C ILE A 204 -14.73 -11.47 8.47
N GLN A 205 -15.72 -12.21 7.98
CA GLN A 205 -16.27 -13.38 8.66
C GLN A 205 -15.28 -14.54 8.72
N ILE A 206 -14.63 -14.88 7.60
CA ILE A 206 -13.69 -16.01 7.51
C ILE A 206 -12.43 -15.75 8.36
N SER A 207 -11.94 -14.51 8.37
CA SER A 207 -10.74 -14.13 9.12
C SER A 207 -11.01 -13.80 10.59
N ALA A 208 -12.28 -13.84 11.01
CA ALA A 208 -12.76 -13.53 12.36
C ALA A 208 -12.12 -12.24 12.92
N LEU A 209 -12.25 -11.13 12.18
CA LEU A 209 -11.72 -9.84 12.63
C LEU A 209 -12.35 -9.41 13.96
N THR A 210 -11.51 -8.93 14.87
CA THR A 210 -11.96 -8.34 16.14
C THR A 210 -12.65 -6.99 15.91
N VAL A 211 -13.37 -6.51 16.91
CA VAL A 211 -14.04 -5.20 16.85
C VAL A 211 -13.04 -4.08 16.56
N ASP A 212 -11.87 -4.08 17.21
CA ASP A 212 -10.85 -3.05 17.03
C ASP A 212 -10.19 -3.13 15.64
N GLU A 213 -10.06 -4.33 15.07
CA GLU A 213 -9.62 -4.51 13.68
C GLU A 213 -10.67 -4.04 12.66
N ILE A 214 -11.96 -4.16 12.97
CA ILE A 214 -13.05 -3.62 12.13
C ILE A 214 -13.08 -2.09 12.18
N ILE A 215 -12.90 -1.50 13.36
CA ILE A 215 -12.71 -0.04 13.51
C ILE A 215 -11.49 0.40 12.70
N TYR A 216 -10.39 -0.35 12.79
CA TYR A 216 -9.19 -0.05 12.03
C TYR A 216 -9.38 -0.19 10.52
N LEU A 217 -10.06 -1.24 10.05
CA LEU A 217 -10.44 -1.43 8.65
C LEU A 217 -11.25 -0.23 8.14
N TYR A 218 -12.25 0.24 8.90
CA TYR A 218 -13.02 1.42 8.52
C TYR A 218 -12.14 2.68 8.46
N SER A 219 -11.25 2.88 9.44
CA SER A 219 -10.30 4.00 9.41
C SER A 219 -9.38 3.96 8.18
N ARG A 220 -8.95 2.75 7.76
CA ARG A 220 -8.14 2.55 6.55
C ARG A 220 -8.90 2.83 5.26
N LEU A 221 -10.19 2.50 5.20
CA LEU A 221 -11.05 2.85 4.07
C LEU A 221 -11.12 4.36 3.88
N LEU A 222 -11.27 5.10 4.98
CA LEU A 222 -11.32 6.56 5.00
C LEU A 222 -9.97 7.20 4.68
N PHE A 223 -8.86 6.67 5.21
CA PHE A 223 -7.56 7.32 5.10
C PHE A 223 -7.10 7.41 3.62
N PRO A 224 -6.81 8.61 3.09
CA PRO A 224 -6.55 8.80 1.67
C PRO A 224 -5.06 8.74 1.33
N SER A 225 -4.42 7.59 1.59
CA SER A 225 -2.97 7.41 1.40
C SER A 225 -2.48 7.83 0.02
N GLU A 226 -3.18 7.44 -1.05
CA GLU A 226 -2.79 7.71 -2.43
C GLU A 226 -2.71 9.21 -2.72
N PHE A 227 -3.76 9.95 -2.39
CA PHE A 227 -3.76 11.41 -2.56
C PHE A 227 -2.68 12.08 -1.71
N MET A 228 -2.48 11.63 -0.47
CA MET A 228 -1.46 12.22 0.40
C MET A 228 -0.06 12.00 -0.14
N GLN A 229 0.23 10.82 -0.68
CA GLN A 229 1.52 10.53 -1.34
C GLN A 229 1.74 11.42 -2.56
N LEU A 230 0.74 11.56 -3.43
CA LEU A 230 0.80 12.47 -4.59
C LEU A 230 1.06 13.92 -4.16
N ALA A 231 0.39 14.38 -3.09
CA ALA A 231 0.55 15.74 -2.59
C ALA A 231 1.94 16.00 -1.97
N ILE A 232 2.58 14.99 -1.41
CA ILE A 232 3.89 15.12 -0.74
C ILE A 232 5.06 15.01 -1.73
N ASN A 233 5.00 13.99 -2.59
CA ASN A 233 6.13 13.53 -3.39
C ASN A 233 6.16 14.10 -4.81
N ASP A 234 5.00 14.37 -5.42
CA ASP A 234 4.93 14.69 -6.83
C ASP A 234 4.83 16.19 -7.12
N ASP A 235 5.38 16.60 -8.26
CA ASP A 235 5.08 17.93 -8.79
C ASP A 235 3.66 17.94 -9.37
N CYS A 236 2.72 18.50 -8.61
CA CYS A 236 1.32 18.63 -9.04
C CYS A 236 1.12 19.47 -10.32
N ASN A 237 2.17 20.10 -10.85
CA ASN A 237 2.14 20.75 -12.15
C ASN A 237 2.44 19.83 -13.34
N ASP A 238 3.00 18.64 -13.10
CA ASP A 238 3.24 17.63 -14.11
C ASP A 238 1.92 17.22 -14.81
N ALA A 239 1.99 16.99 -16.12
CA ALA A 239 0.81 16.73 -16.94
C ALA A 239 0.15 15.39 -16.60
N GLN A 240 0.96 14.36 -16.27
CA GLN A 240 0.47 13.05 -15.89
C GLN A 240 -0.17 13.11 -14.50
N ILE A 241 0.46 13.80 -13.55
CA ILE A 241 -0.09 14.00 -12.21
C ILE A 241 -1.42 14.76 -12.25
N LYS A 242 -1.52 15.82 -13.07
CA LYS A 242 -2.79 16.53 -13.29
C LYS A 242 -3.90 15.61 -13.82
N LYS A 243 -3.57 14.71 -14.75
CA LYS A 243 -4.52 13.73 -15.27
C LYS A 243 -5.00 12.78 -14.17
N THR A 244 -4.09 12.29 -13.33
CA THR A 244 -4.44 11.46 -12.16
C THR A 244 -5.35 12.20 -11.19
N LEU A 245 -5.01 13.45 -10.84
CA LEU A 245 -5.84 14.29 -9.97
C LEU A 245 -7.22 14.56 -10.55
N LEU A 246 -7.32 14.83 -11.86
CA LEU A 246 -8.62 14.97 -12.55
C LEU A 246 -9.47 13.71 -12.43
N ASN A 247 -8.87 12.54 -12.63
CA ASN A 247 -9.57 11.27 -12.48
C ASN A 247 -10.05 11.04 -11.04
N MET A 248 -9.25 11.41 -10.03
CA MET A 248 -9.68 11.35 -8.64
C MET A 248 -10.87 12.28 -8.38
N TYR A 249 -10.81 13.52 -8.87
CA TYR A 249 -11.89 14.49 -8.75
C TYR A 249 -13.20 14.01 -9.37
N GLN A 250 -13.13 13.47 -10.59
CA GLN A 250 -14.30 12.93 -11.29
C GLN A 250 -14.92 11.72 -10.57
N ASN A 251 -14.15 11.02 -9.74
CA ASN A 251 -14.59 9.83 -9.02
C ASN A 251 -14.97 10.07 -7.55
N ILE A 252 -14.96 11.32 -7.05
CA ILE A 252 -15.29 11.62 -5.65
C ILE A 252 -16.65 11.03 -5.24
N ASP A 253 -17.68 11.20 -6.06
CA ASP A 253 -19.03 10.75 -5.70
C ASP A 253 -19.14 9.22 -5.67
N ASN A 254 -18.43 8.53 -6.57
CA ASN A 254 -18.31 7.06 -6.55
C ASN A 254 -17.59 6.58 -5.28
N GLN A 255 -16.49 7.26 -4.90
CA GLN A 255 -15.77 6.96 -3.66
C GLN A 255 -16.65 7.16 -2.43
N LYS A 256 -17.42 8.26 -2.36
CA LYS A 256 -18.37 8.51 -1.27
C LYS A 256 -19.42 7.41 -1.18
N ALA A 257 -20.04 7.05 -2.31
CA ALA A 257 -21.05 5.99 -2.35
C ALA A 257 -20.48 4.65 -1.86
N SER A 258 -19.28 4.28 -2.31
CA SER A 258 -18.56 3.08 -1.87
C SER A 258 -18.27 3.11 -0.35
N LEU A 259 -17.80 4.24 0.19
CA LEU A 259 -17.56 4.41 1.62
C LEU A 259 -18.85 4.30 2.46
N VAL A 260 -19.97 4.83 1.97
CA VAL A 260 -21.27 4.71 2.64
C VAL A 260 -21.74 3.25 2.66
N ILE A 261 -21.60 2.53 1.55
CA ILE A 261 -21.94 1.10 1.46
C ILE A 261 -21.08 0.29 2.44
N ALA A 262 -19.77 0.51 2.45
CA ALA A 262 -18.87 -0.16 3.38
C ALA A 262 -19.21 0.18 4.84
N TRP A 263 -19.46 1.45 5.16
CA TRP A 263 -19.87 1.86 6.51
C TRP A 263 -21.15 1.15 6.96
N GLN A 264 -22.20 1.10 6.11
CA GLN A 264 -23.44 0.40 6.43
C GLN A 264 -23.21 -1.08 6.74
N MET A 265 -22.34 -1.74 5.96
CA MET A 265 -21.99 -3.14 6.16
C MET A 265 -21.19 -3.34 7.45
N LEU A 266 -20.13 -2.57 7.68
CA LEU A 266 -19.27 -2.70 8.85
C LEU A 266 -20.01 -2.36 10.16
N ASN A 267 -20.98 -1.44 10.10
CA ASN A 267 -21.79 -1.04 11.25
C ASN A 267 -22.71 -2.16 11.78
N LYS A 268 -22.84 -3.28 11.05
CA LYS A 268 -23.47 -4.52 11.56
C LYS A 268 -22.63 -5.19 12.66
N TYR A 269 -21.31 -5.00 12.64
CA TYR A 269 -20.37 -5.70 13.53
C TYR A 269 -19.96 -4.87 14.75
N THR A 270 -19.87 -3.55 14.58
CA THR A 270 -19.57 -2.61 15.67
C THR A 270 -20.13 -1.24 15.36
N ARG A 271 -20.39 -0.43 16.39
CA ARG A 271 -20.87 0.94 16.20
C ARG A 271 -19.73 1.79 15.63
N LEU A 272 -19.88 2.25 14.40
CA LEU A 272 -18.95 3.15 13.75
C LEU A 272 -19.52 4.57 13.63
N PRO A 273 -18.71 5.62 13.81
CA PRO A 273 -19.17 6.99 13.70
C PRO A 273 -19.59 7.28 12.27
N LYS A 274 -20.77 7.87 12.10
CA LYS A 274 -21.23 8.34 10.79
C LYS A 274 -20.56 9.69 10.48
N ILE A 275 -19.94 9.80 9.32
CA ILE A 275 -19.40 11.06 8.81
C ILE A 275 -20.54 11.78 8.08
N ALA A 276 -20.97 12.94 8.59
CA ALA A 276 -22.22 13.57 8.17
C ALA A 276 -22.23 14.08 6.72
N TRP A 277 -21.06 14.36 6.15
CA TRP A 277 -20.89 14.87 4.78
C TRP A 277 -20.54 13.77 3.77
N LEU A 278 -20.41 12.52 4.22
CA LEU A 278 -20.46 11.32 3.38
C LEU A 278 -21.94 10.91 3.18
#